data_AF-A0A351WRG6-F1
#
_entry.id   AF-A0A351WRG6-F1
#
_cell.length_a   1.000
_cell.length_b   1.000
_cell.length_c   1.000
_cell.angle_alpha   90.00
_cell.angle_beta   90.00
_cell.angle_gamma   90.00
#
_symmetry.space_group_name_H-M   'P 1'
#
loop_
_entity.id
_entity.type
_entity.pdbx_description
1 polymer ?
#
loop_
_entity_poly.entity_id
_entity_poly.type
_entity_poly.pdbx_seq_one_letter_code
_entity_poly.pdbx_strand_id
1 'polypeptide(L)'
;MVSAAGNGGLNLDRTRVYPASVRIPNNISVAAVTRNDTLAGYSDYGRHVVDIAAPGGAGTGSADAILSTVWLSNGSQLYRTTAGTSMAAPHVSGAAALIWNSNPALTGYQVKARILNGADAGGDYAQKVITGGRLNLERALTVGELPAVFDVSPYRVQAGTEVTVTGTGFGAAAGSLTIGGSPATLVSWSDGAITARVPAASGDNTVRVSGGGGGFPLLYPAPPSLQITANPVAMAGPGTVVFNLGIAGADTRIVKYEWSLGGAPLAEIPGVTTSVSQEIGTQGEYLVGARVTDDLGRTAEASLAYRGEGSSGSGGCFIATAAYGSYLHPKVGVLRRFRDRVLMGSSPGRLFVDWYYRHSPALAAIIARHDCLRVLARLLLTPVVFALEAPFPTLSLLGFSLFSAAAAIRSRKRLHPC
;
A
#
# COMPACT_ATOMS: atom_id res chain seq x y z
N MET A 1 -16.37 4.82 -34.98
CA MET A 1 -17.18 4.19 -33.92
C MET A 1 -17.20 5.14 -32.73
N VAL A 2 -18.35 5.31 -32.08
CA VAL A 2 -18.47 6.08 -30.84
C VAL A 2 -18.99 5.13 -29.77
N SER A 3 -18.30 5.03 -28.64
CA SER A 3 -18.55 4.07 -27.57
C SER A 3 -18.77 4.79 -26.25
N ALA A 4 -19.80 4.40 -25.50
CA ALA A 4 -19.97 4.83 -24.12
C ALA A 4 -18.86 4.24 -23.23
N ALA A 5 -18.26 5.04 -22.35
CA ALA A 5 -17.16 4.57 -21.49
C ALA A 5 -17.60 3.49 -20.48
N GLY A 6 -18.84 3.54 -20.02
CA GLY A 6 -19.39 2.67 -18.98
C GLY A 6 -19.86 3.46 -17.75
N ASN A 7 -20.60 2.80 -16.85
CA ASN A 7 -21.31 3.44 -15.74
C ASN A 7 -20.95 2.86 -14.36
N GLY A 8 -19.72 2.37 -14.17
CA GLY A 8 -19.25 1.75 -12.94
C GLY A 8 -18.39 2.66 -12.04
N GLY A 9 -18.10 3.90 -12.44
CA GLY A 9 -17.13 4.78 -11.78
C GLY A 9 -15.69 4.25 -11.83
N LEU A 10 -15.39 3.39 -12.81
CA LEU A 10 -14.13 2.65 -12.92
C LEU A 10 -13.07 3.48 -13.64
N ASN A 11 -11.82 3.33 -13.20
CA ASN A 11 -10.65 3.78 -13.95
C ASN A 11 -10.26 2.72 -14.99
N LEU A 12 -10.52 2.99 -16.26
CA LEU A 12 -10.26 2.11 -17.41
C LEU A 12 -8.77 1.95 -17.74
N ASP A 13 -7.89 2.80 -17.18
CA ASP A 13 -6.44 2.57 -17.24
C ASP A 13 -6.04 1.31 -16.44
N ARG A 14 -6.90 0.88 -15.50
CA ARG A 14 -6.70 -0.30 -14.62
C ARG A 14 -7.68 -1.43 -14.90
N THR A 15 -8.94 -1.10 -15.19
CA THR A 15 -10.02 -2.09 -15.37
C THR A 15 -10.69 -1.90 -16.73
N ARG A 16 -10.40 -2.77 -17.68
CA ARG A 16 -10.91 -2.59 -19.06
C ARG A 16 -12.40 -2.92 -19.17
N VAL A 17 -13.14 -2.01 -19.81
CA VAL A 17 -14.53 -2.17 -20.23
C VAL A 17 -14.58 -2.10 -21.76
N TYR A 18 -15.23 -3.06 -22.42
CA TYR A 18 -15.31 -3.13 -23.87
C TYR A 18 -16.71 -2.77 -24.39
N PRO A 19 -16.83 -2.10 -25.54
CA PRO A 19 -15.76 -1.74 -26.49
C PRO A 19 -15.00 -0.44 -26.13
N ALA A 20 -15.35 0.27 -25.06
CA ALA A 20 -14.73 1.55 -24.67
C ALA A 20 -13.19 1.51 -24.59
N SER A 21 -12.62 0.40 -24.12
CA SER A 21 -11.18 0.22 -23.90
C SER A 21 -10.43 -0.33 -25.12
N VAL A 22 -11.10 -0.50 -26.26
CA VAL A 22 -10.43 -0.90 -27.51
C VAL A 22 -9.66 0.31 -28.04
N ARG A 23 -8.32 0.22 -28.00
CA ARG A 23 -7.38 1.22 -28.53
C ARG A 23 -7.19 1.03 -30.03
N ILE A 24 -8.18 1.47 -30.80
CA ILE A 24 -8.12 1.53 -32.26
C ILE A 24 -8.33 2.97 -32.73
N PRO A 25 -7.66 3.42 -33.80
CA PRO A 25 -7.71 4.83 -34.22
C PRO A 25 -9.11 5.38 -34.49
N ASN A 26 -10.07 4.52 -34.87
CA ASN A 26 -11.44 4.89 -35.23
C ASN A 26 -12.48 4.72 -34.10
N ASN A 27 -12.08 4.39 -32.87
CA ASN A 27 -12.97 4.42 -31.70
C ASN A 27 -12.92 5.81 -31.03
N ILE A 28 -14.07 6.31 -30.56
CA ILE A 28 -14.16 7.49 -29.68
C ILE A 28 -14.89 7.02 -28.42
N SER A 29 -14.15 6.84 -27.34
CA SER A 29 -14.67 6.48 -26.02
C SER A 29 -15.11 7.73 -25.25
N VAL A 30 -16.34 7.72 -24.74
CA VAL A 30 -17.03 8.92 -24.24
C VAL A 30 -17.43 8.79 -22.78
N ALA A 31 -16.83 9.61 -21.92
CA ALA A 31 -17.23 9.81 -20.53
C ALA A 31 -18.46 10.74 -20.42
N ALA A 32 -19.19 10.63 -19.31
CA ALA A 32 -20.35 11.46 -19.00
C ALA A 32 -20.01 12.59 -18.04
N VAL A 33 -20.46 13.81 -18.37
CA VAL A 33 -20.43 14.96 -17.46
C VAL A 33 -21.84 15.41 -17.08
N THR A 34 -21.93 16.08 -15.94
CA THR A 34 -23.11 16.77 -15.42
C THR A 34 -23.29 18.12 -16.11
N ARG A 35 -24.43 18.80 -15.90
CA ARG A 35 -24.65 20.19 -16.35
C ARG A 35 -23.64 21.21 -15.82
N ASN A 36 -22.92 20.88 -14.74
CA ASN A 36 -21.95 21.78 -14.11
C ASN A 36 -20.52 21.52 -14.62
N ASP A 37 -20.37 20.78 -15.72
CA ASP A 37 -19.07 20.36 -16.26
C ASP A 37 -18.20 19.66 -15.19
N THR A 38 -18.83 18.77 -14.43
CA THR A 38 -18.13 17.79 -13.59
C THR A 38 -18.34 16.38 -14.12
N LEU A 39 -17.36 15.50 -13.95
CA LEU A 39 -17.50 14.09 -14.28
C LEU A 39 -18.66 13.51 -13.47
N ALA A 40 -19.61 12.84 -14.14
CA ALA A 40 -20.69 12.17 -13.45
C ALA A 40 -20.10 11.06 -12.57
N GLY A 41 -20.57 10.93 -11.32
CA GLY A 41 -19.97 10.00 -10.34
C GLY A 41 -20.01 8.53 -10.76
N TYR A 42 -20.92 8.15 -11.66
CA TYR A 42 -21.00 6.81 -12.25
C TYR A 42 -20.11 6.65 -13.49
N SER A 43 -19.62 7.72 -14.12
CA SER A 43 -18.92 7.62 -15.40
C SER A 43 -17.61 6.87 -15.21
N ASP A 44 -17.43 5.83 -16.01
CA ASP A 44 -16.09 5.29 -16.21
C ASP A 44 -15.21 6.35 -16.89
N TYR A 45 -13.93 6.32 -16.57
CA TYR A 45 -12.94 7.30 -17.01
C TYR A 45 -11.58 6.63 -17.19
N GLY A 46 -10.64 7.28 -17.84
CA GLY A 46 -9.28 6.74 -18.00
C GLY A 46 -8.44 7.74 -18.77
N ARG A 47 -7.35 8.21 -18.16
CA ARG A 47 -6.48 9.23 -18.76
C ARG A 47 -5.90 8.71 -20.07
N HIS A 48 -5.62 7.41 -20.19
CA HIS A 48 -4.94 6.78 -21.32
C HIS A 48 -5.87 5.94 -22.21
N VAL A 49 -7.18 6.00 -21.97
CA VAL A 49 -8.17 5.12 -22.62
C VAL A 49 -9.42 5.87 -23.10
N VAL A 50 -9.95 6.81 -22.32
CA VAL A 50 -11.21 7.51 -22.67
C VAL A 50 -10.89 8.79 -23.41
N ASP A 51 -11.41 8.97 -24.63
CA ASP A 51 -11.01 10.06 -25.52
C ASP A 51 -11.50 11.44 -25.03
N ILE A 52 -12.79 11.55 -24.74
CA ILE A 52 -13.48 12.83 -24.51
C ILE A 52 -14.65 12.67 -23.54
N ALA A 53 -15.09 13.77 -22.95
CA ALA A 53 -16.31 13.82 -22.16
C ALA A 53 -17.49 14.46 -22.94
N ALA A 54 -18.73 14.12 -22.60
CA ALA A 54 -19.92 14.77 -23.17
C ALA A 54 -21.09 14.75 -22.17
N PRO A 55 -22.13 15.60 -22.35
CA PRO A 55 -23.28 15.65 -21.45
C PRO A 55 -23.98 14.29 -21.31
N GLY A 56 -23.94 13.72 -20.11
CA GLY A 56 -24.60 12.46 -19.76
C GLY A 56 -25.47 12.53 -18.51
N GLY A 57 -25.37 13.61 -17.73
CA GLY A 57 -26.18 13.90 -16.55
C GLY A 57 -25.71 13.21 -15.26
N ALA A 58 -26.21 13.63 -14.10
CA ALA A 58 -25.80 13.06 -12.80
C ALA A 58 -26.56 11.79 -12.37
N GLY A 59 -27.78 11.57 -12.86
CA GLY A 59 -28.59 10.39 -12.50
C GLY A 59 -29.97 10.39 -13.14
N THR A 60 -30.52 9.21 -13.42
CA THR A 60 -31.83 9.06 -14.08
C THR A 60 -32.95 9.65 -13.21
N GLY A 61 -33.83 10.44 -13.82
CA GLY A 61 -34.93 11.13 -13.12
C GLY A 61 -34.50 12.35 -12.30
N SER A 62 -33.20 12.65 -12.21
CA SER A 62 -32.73 13.90 -11.61
C SER A 62 -33.01 15.08 -12.54
N ALA A 63 -32.98 16.30 -11.98
CA ALA A 63 -33.04 17.52 -12.78
C ALA A 63 -31.93 17.58 -13.83
N ASP A 64 -30.81 16.87 -13.62
CA ASP A 64 -29.63 16.82 -14.48
C ASP A 64 -29.63 15.67 -15.50
N ALA A 65 -30.69 14.86 -15.57
CA ALA A 65 -30.79 13.84 -16.59
C ALA A 65 -30.98 14.44 -18.00
N ILE A 66 -30.58 13.67 -19.01
CA ILE A 66 -30.76 14.00 -20.43
C ILE A 66 -32.17 13.58 -20.87
N LEU A 67 -32.95 14.53 -21.37
CA LEU A 67 -34.27 14.29 -21.96
C LEU A 67 -34.10 13.72 -23.37
N SER A 68 -34.73 12.59 -23.67
CA SER A 68 -34.73 12.01 -25.02
C SER A 68 -36.04 11.27 -25.30
N THR A 69 -36.29 11.01 -26.58
CA THR A 69 -37.42 10.18 -27.03
C THR A 69 -37.26 8.73 -26.58
N VAL A 70 -38.35 8.10 -26.19
CA VAL A 70 -38.45 6.67 -25.88
C VAL A 70 -39.69 6.08 -26.56
N TRP A 71 -39.58 4.80 -26.94
CA TRP A 71 -40.71 4.02 -27.42
C TRP A 71 -41.26 3.16 -26.30
N LEU A 72 -42.57 3.24 -26.06
CA LEU A 72 -43.25 2.30 -25.19
C LEU A 72 -43.56 1.01 -25.95
N SER A 73 -43.72 -0.08 -25.20
CA SER A 73 -44.08 -1.40 -25.75
C SER A 73 -45.41 -1.41 -26.51
N ASN A 74 -46.29 -0.43 -26.25
CA ASN A 74 -47.56 -0.24 -26.96
C ASN A 74 -47.43 0.61 -28.25
N GLY A 75 -46.21 0.93 -28.69
CA GLY A 75 -45.94 1.72 -29.90
C GLY A 75 -46.12 3.23 -29.74
N SER A 76 -46.48 3.73 -28.56
CA SER A 76 -46.56 5.17 -28.33
C SER A 76 -45.19 5.81 -28.12
N GLN A 77 -45.01 7.00 -28.68
CA GLN A 77 -43.81 7.82 -28.52
C GLN A 77 -43.96 8.74 -27.31
N LEU A 78 -42.95 8.75 -26.44
CA LEU A 78 -42.88 9.64 -25.28
C LEU A 78 -41.48 10.24 -25.15
N TYR A 79 -41.36 11.18 -24.22
CA TYR A 79 -40.07 11.69 -23.76
C TYR A 79 -39.79 11.20 -22.34
N ARG A 80 -38.52 10.88 -22.06
CA ARG A 80 -38.07 10.49 -20.72
C ARG A 80 -36.68 11.05 -20.45
N THR A 81 -36.45 11.46 -19.21
CA THR A 81 -35.14 11.85 -18.72
C THR A 81 -34.36 10.64 -18.23
N THR A 82 -33.16 10.41 -18.76
CA THR A 82 -32.24 9.33 -18.36
C THR A 82 -30.82 9.87 -18.21
N ALA A 83 -29.95 9.17 -17.47
CA ALA A 83 -28.54 9.52 -17.39
C ALA A 83 -27.65 8.32 -17.69
N GLY A 84 -26.44 8.58 -18.18
CA GLY A 84 -25.45 7.56 -18.48
C GLY A 84 -24.41 8.03 -19.49
N THR A 85 -23.29 7.32 -19.57
CA THR A 85 -22.37 7.41 -20.72
C THR A 85 -23.05 7.01 -22.04
N SER A 86 -24.10 6.18 -21.96
CA SER A 86 -25.02 5.90 -23.07
C SER A 86 -25.79 7.11 -23.58
N MET A 87 -25.95 8.16 -22.75
CA MET A 87 -26.56 9.45 -23.16
C MET A 87 -25.48 10.45 -23.60
N ALA A 88 -24.24 10.32 -23.11
CA ALA A 88 -23.11 11.11 -23.57
C ALA A 88 -22.66 10.73 -24.99
N ALA A 89 -22.51 9.43 -25.27
CA ALA A 89 -22.10 8.91 -26.58
C ALA A 89 -22.92 9.45 -27.77
N PRO A 90 -24.27 9.50 -27.74
CA PRO A 90 -25.05 10.01 -28.88
C PRO A 90 -24.85 11.52 -29.14
N HIS A 91 -24.44 12.33 -28.16
CA HIS A 91 -24.05 13.72 -28.43
C HIS A 91 -22.80 13.77 -29.33
N VAL A 92 -21.81 12.92 -29.05
CA VAL A 92 -20.58 12.81 -29.87
C VAL A 92 -20.89 12.20 -31.23
N SER A 93 -21.76 11.19 -31.30
CA SER A 93 -22.23 10.62 -32.58
C SER A 93 -22.97 11.66 -33.43
N GLY A 94 -23.83 12.48 -32.83
CA GLY A 94 -24.52 13.57 -33.51
C GLY A 94 -23.55 14.63 -34.01
N ALA A 95 -22.55 15.00 -33.20
CA ALA A 95 -21.49 15.91 -33.63
C ALA A 95 -20.70 15.35 -34.82
N ALA A 96 -20.33 14.06 -34.78
CA ALA A 96 -19.67 13.39 -35.90
C ALA A 96 -20.51 13.46 -37.18
N ALA A 97 -21.81 13.20 -37.09
CA ALA A 97 -22.73 13.28 -38.22
C ALA A 97 -22.82 14.70 -38.80
N LEU A 98 -22.91 15.73 -37.94
CA LEU A 98 -22.98 17.12 -38.38
C LEU A 98 -21.68 17.61 -39.05
N ILE A 99 -20.53 17.23 -38.50
CA ILE A 99 -19.21 17.53 -39.10
C ILE A 99 -19.08 16.85 -40.46
N TRP A 100 -19.50 15.59 -40.57
CA TRP A 100 -19.42 14.87 -41.83
C TRP A 100 -20.41 15.40 -42.86
N ASN A 101 -21.59 15.85 -42.43
CA ASN A 101 -22.57 16.48 -43.31
C ASN A 101 -22.11 17.85 -43.82
N SER A 102 -21.41 18.64 -42.98
CA SER A 102 -20.87 19.94 -43.40
C SER A 102 -19.70 19.82 -44.38
N ASN A 103 -18.95 18.72 -44.32
CA ASN A 103 -17.93 18.37 -45.30
C ASN A 103 -17.87 16.86 -45.56
N PRO A 104 -18.61 16.35 -46.58
CA PRO A 104 -18.65 14.94 -46.93
C PRO A 104 -17.32 14.33 -47.39
N ALA A 105 -16.34 15.16 -47.76
CA ALA A 105 -15.02 14.70 -48.20
C ALA A 105 -14.11 14.30 -47.04
N LEU A 106 -14.46 14.63 -45.80
CA LEU A 106 -13.68 14.23 -44.64
C LEU A 106 -13.66 12.71 -44.48
N THR A 107 -12.50 12.17 -44.13
CA THR A 107 -12.39 10.81 -43.63
C THR A 107 -12.90 10.71 -42.19
N GLY A 108 -13.27 9.51 -41.74
CA GLY A 108 -13.65 9.29 -40.34
C GLY A 108 -12.56 9.69 -39.34
N TYR A 109 -11.28 9.60 -39.74
CA TYR A 109 -10.15 10.08 -38.94
C TYR A 109 -10.15 11.60 -38.80
N GLN A 110 -10.37 12.33 -39.88
CA GLN A 110 -10.45 13.80 -39.83
C GLN A 110 -11.69 14.26 -39.03
N VAL A 111 -12.81 13.52 -39.10
CA VAL A 111 -13.97 13.79 -38.24
C VAL A 111 -13.62 13.60 -36.75
N LYS A 112 -12.97 12.49 -36.40
CA LYS A 112 -12.47 12.28 -35.02
C LYS A 112 -11.50 13.39 -34.60
N ALA A 113 -10.55 13.76 -35.45
CA ALA A 113 -9.57 14.80 -35.19
C ALA A 113 -10.24 16.14 -34.84
N ARG A 114 -11.25 16.56 -35.63
CA ARG A 114 -12.03 17.77 -35.36
C ARG A 114 -12.76 17.73 -34.01
N ILE A 115 -13.36 16.60 -33.66
CA ILE A 115 -14.04 16.42 -32.36
C ILE A 115 -13.05 16.57 -31.21
N LEU A 116 -11.89 15.89 -31.27
CA LEU A 116 -10.92 15.91 -30.17
C LEU A 116 -10.21 17.25 -30.05
N ASN A 117 -9.84 17.88 -31.17
CA ASN A 117 -9.19 19.19 -31.19
C ASN A 117 -10.14 20.34 -30.83
N GLY A 118 -11.44 20.14 -31.04
CA GLY A 118 -12.48 21.09 -30.69
C GLY A 118 -12.90 21.06 -29.22
N ALA A 119 -12.45 20.09 -28.43
CA ALA A 119 -12.89 19.91 -27.04
C ALA A 119 -12.60 21.14 -26.16
N ASP A 120 -13.55 21.49 -25.29
CA ASP A 120 -13.34 22.49 -24.24
C ASP A 120 -12.57 21.85 -23.10
N ALA A 121 -11.37 22.36 -22.81
CA ALA A 121 -10.59 21.92 -21.66
C ALA A 121 -11.21 22.44 -20.36
N GLY A 122 -11.25 21.60 -19.32
CA GLY A 122 -11.73 22.03 -18.00
C GLY A 122 -12.33 20.90 -17.16
N GLY A 123 -12.93 21.29 -16.04
CA GLY A 123 -13.60 20.36 -15.12
C GLY A 123 -12.66 19.42 -14.36
N ASP A 124 -13.23 18.60 -13.49
CA ASP A 124 -12.51 17.55 -12.75
C ASP A 124 -12.19 16.30 -13.61
N TYR A 125 -12.57 16.33 -14.89
CA TYR A 125 -12.25 15.31 -15.89
C TYR A 125 -10.98 15.61 -16.71
N ALA A 126 -10.34 16.76 -16.52
CA ALA A 126 -9.17 17.16 -17.30
C ALA A 126 -7.99 16.16 -17.25
N GLN A 127 -7.84 15.45 -16.12
CA GLN A 127 -6.85 14.37 -15.95
C GLN A 127 -7.48 12.97 -15.94
N LYS A 128 -8.71 12.84 -16.44
CA LYS A 128 -9.48 11.59 -16.45
C LYS A 128 -9.90 11.16 -17.87
N VAL A 129 -9.63 11.97 -18.89
CA VAL A 129 -9.81 11.65 -20.33
C VAL A 129 -8.60 12.16 -21.13
N ILE A 130 -8.39 11.65 -22.35
CA ILE A 130 -7.24 11.93 -23.23
C ILE A 130 -7.18 13.40 -23.63
N THR A 131 -8.29 13.95 -24.10
CA THR A 131 -8.39 15.38 -24.46
C THR A 131 -8.33 16.32 -23.26
N GLY A 132 -8.57 15.79 -22.06
CA GLY A 132 -8.84 16.58 -20.87
C GLY A 132 -10.06 17.51 -21.01
N GLY A 133 -10.96 17.22 -21.96
CA GLY A 133 -12.01 18.14 -22.36
C GLY A 133 -13.36 17.49 -22.64
N ARG A 134 -14.37 18.34 -22.72
CA ARG A 134 -15.73 17.99 -23.11
C ARG A 134 -15.99 18.40 -24.56
N LEU A 135 -16.81 17.64 -25.28
CA LEU A 135 -17.33 17.99 -26.59
C LEU A 135 -17.81 19.45 -26.65
N ASN A 136 -17.35 20.16 -27.68
CA ASN A 136 -17.88 21.44 -28.12
C ASN A 136 -18.12 21.36 -29.64
N LEU A 137 -19.40 21.34 -30.04
CA LEU A 137 -19.78 21.16 -31.43
C LEU A 137 -19.36 22.35 -32.31
N GLU A 138 -19.54 23.58 -31.81
CA GLU A 138 -19.19 24.79 -32.56
C GLU A 138 -17.70 24.82 -32.88
N ARG A 139 -16.86 24.55 -31.87
CA ARG A 139 -15.40 24.45 -32.06
C ARG A 139 -15.05 23.28 -32.98
N ALA A 140 -15.69 22.12 -32.84
CA ALA A 140 -15.43 20.98 -33.71
C ALA A 140 -15.82 21.24 -35.19
N LEU A 141 -16.83 22.07 -35.45
CA LEU A 141 -17.22 22.48 -36.80
C LEU A 141 -16.25 23.51 -37.41
N THR A 142 -15.67 24.38 -36.57
CA THR A 142 -14.87 25.53 -37.01
C THR A 142 -13.36 25.33 -36.87
N VAL A 143 -12.92 24.32 -36.12
CA VAL A 143 -11.49 24.00 -35.99
C VAL A 143 -10.94 23.64 -37.37
N GLY A 144 -9.81 24.27 -37.72
CA GLY A 144 -9.09 23.96 -38.93
C GLY A 144 -8.55 22.52 -38.91
N GLU A 145 -7.85 22.14 -39.98
CA GLU A 145 -7.15 20.86 -40.04
C GLU A 145 -5.89 20.92 -39.17
N LEU A 146 -6.08 20.66 -37.89
CA LEU A 146 -5.00 20.51 -36.93
C LEU A 146 -4.61 19.03 -36.83
N PRO A 147 -3.31 18.73 -36.62
CA PRO A 147 -2.86 17.38 -36.25
C PRO A 147 -3.67 16.82 -35.08
N ALA A 148 -3.94 15.52 -35.11
CA ALA A 148 -4.55 14.82 -33.97
C ALA A 148 -3.86 13.49 -33.74
N VAL A 149 -3.47 13.23 -32.49
CA VAL A 149 -2.90 11.95 -32.07
C VAL A 149 -4.02 11.07 -31.54
N PHE A 150 -4.16 9.88 -32.11
CA PHE A 150 -5.20 8.91 -31.74
C PHE A 150 -4.71 7.81 -30.81
N ASP A 151 -3.42 7.47 -30.89
CA ASP A 151 -2.80 6.48 -30.01
C ASP A 151 -1.28 6.70 -29.93
N VAL A 152 -0.71 6.29 -28.81
CA VAL A 152 0.75 6.16 -28.62
C VAL A 152 1.04 4.78 -28.06
N SER A 153 1.86 4.01 -28.77
CA SER A 153 2.18 2.63 -28.43
C SER A 153 3.70 2.37 -28.43
N PRO A 154 4.26 1.81 -27.34
CA PRO A 154 3.62 1.61 -26.04
C PRO A 154 3.30 2.96 -25.36
N TYR A 155 2.25 2.99 -24.51
CA TYR A 155 1.87 4.22 -23.77
C TYR A 155 2.57 4.36 -22.40
N ARG A 156 3.20 3.28 -21.91
CA ARG A 156 4.04 3.24 -20.71
C ARG A 156 5.47 3.03 -21.14
N VAL A 157 6.34 3.99 -20.83
CA VAL A 157 7.67 4.08 -21.45
C VAL A 157 8.77 4.41 -20.44
N GLN A 158 10.01 4.24 -20.90
CA GLN A 158 11.23 4.70 -20.25
C GLN A 158 11.99 5.63 -21.19
N ALA A 159 12.85 6.49 -20.64
CA ALA A 159 13.68 7.37 -21.46
C ALA A 159 14.47 6.57 -22.52
N GLY A 160 14.47 7.06 -23.76
CA GLY A 160 15.20 6.46 -24.89
C GLY A 160 14.46 5.32 -25.62
N THR A 161 13.35 4.80 -25.08
CA THR A 161 12.54 3.80 -25.79
C THR A 161 11.83 4.42 -26.99
N GLU A 162 11.65 3.64 -28.05
CA GLU A 162 10.87 4.06 -29.22
C GLU A 162 9.37 3.92 -28.95
N VAL A 163 8.60 4.91 -29.39
CA VAL A 163 7.13 4.88 -29.45
C VAL A 163 6.67 5.09 -30.87
N THR A 164 5.53 4.49 -31.21
CA THR A 164 4.77 4.79 -32.41
C THR A 164 3.57 5.65 -32.04
N VAL A 165 3.52 6.85 -32.62
CA VAL A 165 2.44 7.82 -32.51
C VAL A 165 1.57 7.67 -33.75
N THR A 166 0.31 7.27 -33.59
CA THR A 166 -0.65 7.11 -34.68
C THR A 166 -1.65 8.25 -34.67
N GLY A 167 -1.98 8.81 -35.82
CA GLY A 167 -2.89 9.94 -35.93
C GLY A 167 -3.22 10.33 -37.36
N THR A 168 -3.51 11.61 -37.57
CA THR A 168 -3.75 12.19 -38.90
C THR A 168 -3.36 13.67 -38.90
N GLY A 169 -3.07 14.22 -40.08
CA GLY A 169 -2.74 15.63 -40.24
C GLY A 169 -1.36 15.99 -39.72
N PHE A 170 -0.44 15.01 -39.63
CA PHE A 170 0.96 15.28 -39.29
C PHE A 170 1.72 15.93 -40.46
N GLY A 171 1.19 15.81 -41.69
CA GLY A 171 1.83 16.30 -42.90
C GLY A 171 2.88 15.34 -43.45
N ALA A 172 3.13 15.44 -44.76
CA ALA A 172 4.11 14.61 -45.45
C ALA A 172 5.56 14.99 -45.12
N ALA A 173 5.82 16.28 -44.88
CA ALA A 173 7.12 16.77 -44.43
C ALA A 173 7.25 16.60 -42.92
N ALA A 174 8.42 16.13 -42.47
CA ALA A 174 8.69 15.97 -41.06
C ALA A 174 8.65 17.32 -40.32
N GLY A 175 7.82 17.38 -39.28
CA GLY A 175 7.77 18.50 -38.36
C GLY A 175 8.52 18.21 -37.07
N SER A 176 7.90 18.48 -35.92
CA SER A 176 8.46 18.16 -34.60
C SER A 176 7.47 17.37 -33.74
N LEU A 177 8.02 16.57 -32.83
CA LEU A 177 7.27 15.85 -31.81
C LEU A 177 7.83 16.26 -30.44
N THR A 178 6.95 16.64 -29.51
CA THR A 178 7.34 16.98 -28.14
C THR A 178 6.61 16.10 -27.14
N ILE A 179 7.28 15.79 -26.03
CA ILE A 179 6.76 15.00 -24.92
C ILE A 179 7.05 15.75 -23.64
N GLY A 180 6.00 16.20 -22.95
CA GLY A 180 6.16 17.05 -21.75
C GLY A 180 6.83 18.40 -22.05
N GLY A 181 6.74 18.88 -23.30
CA GLY A 181 7.42 20.09 -23.77
C GLY A 181 8.84 19.87 -24.28
N SER A 182 9.47 18.72 -23.98
CA SER A 182 10.80 18.37 -24.47
C SER A 182 10.74 17.75 -25.87
N PRO A 183 11.66 18.09 -26.80
CA PRO A 183 11.72 17.45 -28.12
C PRO A 183 12.00 15.95 -28.02
N ALA A 184 11.28 15.15 -28.80
CA ALA A 184 11.57 13.74 -29.01
C ALA A 184 12.46 13.54 -30.25
N THR A 185 13.28 12.50 -30.25
CA THR A 185 14.16 12.20 -31.39
C THR A 185 13.40 11.41 -32.45
N LEU A 186 13.15 12.02 -33.60
CA LEU A 186 12.41 11.37 -34.69
C LEU A 186 13.20 10.21 -35.31
N VAL A 187 12.52 9.11 -35.59
CA VAL A 187 13.05 7.90 -36.25
C VAL A 187 12.41 7.76 -37.63
N SER A 188 11.09 7.92 -37.73
CA SER A 188 10.35 7.90 -39.00
C SER A 188 9.16 8.86 -38.93
N TRP A 189 8.71 9.35 -40.09
CA TRP A 189 7.59 10.28 -40.18
C TRP A 189 6.72 9.99 -41.40
N SER A 190 5.42 10.10 -41.21
CA SER A 190 4.39 10.13 -42.25
C SER A 190 3.19 10.93 -41.73
N ASP A 191 2.21 11.20 -42.59
CA ASP A 191 0.99 11.91 -42.17
C ASP A 191 0.19 11.18 -41.08
N GLY A 192 0.23 9.85 -41.06
CA GLY A 192 -0.57 9.02 -40.16
C GLY A 192 0.20 8.35 -39.02
N ALA A 193 1.54 8.34 -39.09
CA ALA A 193 2.37 7.64 -38.12
C ALA A 193 3.75 8.27 -37.96
N ILE A 194 4.21 8.41 -36.72
CA ILE A 194 5.54 8.89 -36.35
C ILE A 194 6.17 7.86 -35.40
N THR A 195 7.39 7.41 -35.71
CA THR A 195 8.22 6.69 -34.73
C THR A 195 9.24 7.65 -34.15
N ALA A 196 9.38 7.70 -32.82
CA ALA A 196 10.34 8.57 -32.15
C ALA A 196 10.86 7.94 -30.86
N ARG A 197 12.07 8.30 -30.45
CA ARG A 197 12.63 7.98 -29.12
C ARG A 197 12.20 9.04 -28.12
N VAL A 198 11.70 8.58 -26.98
CA VAL A 198 11.15 9.46 -25.95
C VAL A 198 12.26 10.07 -25.08
N PRO A 199 12.16 11.35 -24.68
CA PRO A 199 13.15 12.00 -23.83
C PRO A 199 13.05 11.50 -22.37
N ALA A 200 13.96 11.95 -21.51
CA ALA A 200 13.83 11.73 -20.08
C ALA A 200 12.68 12.59 -19.50
N ALA A 201 11.77 11.95 -18.76
CA ALA A 201 10.66 12.58 -18.06
C ALA A 201 10.17 11.67 -16.91
N SER A 202 9.15 12.13 -16.18
CA SER A 202 8.50 11.39 -15.09
C SER A 202 6.99 11.64 -15.07
N GLY A 203 6.21 10.67 -14.61
CA GLY A 203 4.76 10.78 -14.47
C GLY A 203 4.03 10.91 -15.81
N ASP A 204 2.80 11.44 -15.76
CA ASP A 204 1.99 11.68 -16.95
C ASP A 204 2.49 12.89 -17.74
N ASN A 205 2.80 12.65 -19.00
CA ASN A 205 3.22 13.66 -19.96
C ASN A 205 2.25 13.69 -21.13
N THR A 206 2.37 14.71 -21.98
CA THR A 206 1.55 14.83 -23.18
C THR A 206 2.44 14.85 -24.42
N VAL A 207 2.12 13.97 -25.37
CA VAL A 207 2.68 13.91 -26.72
C VAL A 207 1.96 14.93 -27.59
N ARG A 208 2.73 15.80 -28.26
CA ARG A 208 2.21 16.79 -29.20
C ARG A 208 3.02 16.81 -30.48
N VAL A 209 2.31 16.91 -31.60
CA VAL A 209 2.87 17.03 -32.94
C VAL A 209 2.87 18.51 -33.36
N SER A 210 3.87 18.94 -34.11
CA SER A 210 3.94 20.27 -34.72
C SER A 210 2.71 20.56 -35.59
N GLY A 211 2.28 21.82 -35.63
CA GLY A 211 1.06 22.23 -36.35
C GLY A 211 -0.13 22.48 -35.41
N GLY A 212 0.00 22.14 -34.13
CA GLY A 212 -1.03 22.37 -33.11
C GLY A 212 -1.94 21.17 -32.90
N GLY A 213 -3.08 21.38 -32.23
CA GLY A 213 -4.04 20.33 -31.88
C GLY A 213 -3.88 19.76 -30.47
N GLY A 214 -4.80 18.87 -30.11
CA GLY A 214 -4.83 18.15 -28.85
C GLY A 214 -3.70 17.13 -28.76
N GLY A 215 -3.20 16.93 -27.54
CA GLY A 215 -2.15 15.95 -27.29
C GLY A 215 -2.68 14.63 -26.75
N PHE A 216 -1.82 13.62 -26.76
CA PHE A 216 -2.13 12.29 -26.23
C PHE A 216 -1.26 11.99 -25.00
N PRO A 217 -1.80 11.42 -23.92
CA PRO A 217 -1.02 11.14 -22.73
C PRO A 217 -0.01 10.02 -22.92
N LEU A 218 1.13 10.18 -22.27
CA LEU A 218 2.19 9.18 -22.22
C LEU A 218 2.71 9.08 -20.79
N LEU A 219 2.69 7.88 -20.25
CA LEU A 219 3.07 7.63 -18.86
C LEU A 219 4.52 7.19 -18.77
N TYR A 220 5.27 7.85 -17.88
CA TYR A 220 6.56 7.40 -17.37
C TYR A 220 6.33 6.90 -15.95
N PRO A 221 6.05 5.59 -15.76
CA PRO A 221 5.73 5.08 -14.43
C PRO A 221 6.92 5.33 -13.50
N ALA A 222 6.66 5.65 -12.22
CA ALA A 222 7.73 5.65 -11.23
C ALA A 222 8.35 4.24 -11.14
N PRO A 223 9.65 4.09 -10.86
CA PRO A 223 10.21 2.80 -10.50
C PRO A 223 9.53 2.27 -9.22
N PRO A 224 9.40 0.95 -9.06
CA PRO A 224 8.86 0.40 -7.82
C PRO A 224 9.74 0.79 -6.63
N SER A 225 9.13 0.97 -5.46
CA SER A 225 9.85 1.10 -4.20
C SER A 225 9.40 0.02 -3.22
N LEU A 226 10.33 -0.46 -2.41
CA LEU A 226 10.13 -1.62 -1.55
C LEU A 226 10.35 -1.28 -0.08
N GLN A 227 9.51 -1.86 0.78
CA GLN A 227 9.71 -1.90 2.22
C GLN A 227 9.39 -3.29 2.75
N ILE A 228 10.31 -3.88 3.51
CA ILE A 228 10.07 -5.15 4.19
C ILE A 228 9.59 -4.87 5.61
N THR A 229 8.54 -5.57 6.03
CA THR A 229 8.04 -5.58 7.41
C THR A 229 8.05 -7.00 7.95
N ALA A 230 8.16 -7.16 9.27
CA ALA A 230 8.20 -8.47 9.93
C ALA A 230 7.03 -8.61 10.90
N ASN A 231 6.43 -9.79 10.95
CA ASN A 231 5.41 -10.17 11.94
C ASN A 231 5.77 -11.51 12.60
N PRO A 232 6.03 -11.53 13.92
CA PRO A 232 6.09 -10.39 14.82
C PRO A 232 7.36 -9.53 14.59
N VAL A 233 7.30 -8.24 14.94
CA VAL A 233 8.39 -7.26 14.72
C VAL A 233 9.65 -7.63 15.52
N ALA A 234 9.51 -8.37 16.62
CA ALA A 234 10.58 -8.97 17.40
C ALA A 234 10.11 -10.32 18.00
N MET A 235 11.03 -11.26 18.20
CA MET A 235 10.75 -12.57 18.82
C MET A 235 11.71 -12.87 19.95
N ALA A 236 11.16 -13.33 21.08
CA ALA A 236 11.90 -13.81 22.25
C ALA A 236 11.98 -15.35 22.22
N GLY A 237 12.95 -15.90 21.48
CA GLY A 237 13.13 -17.35 21.30
C GLY A 237 12.76 -17.88 19.92
N PRO A 238 12.86 -19.22 19.71
CA PRO A 238 12.61 -19.83 18.41
C PRO A 238 11.16 -19.67 17.95
N GLY A 239 10.99 -19.48 16.65
CA GLY A 239 9.69 -19.61 15.99
C GLY A 239 9.63 -18.94 14.62
N THR A 240 8.43 -18.96 14.03
CA THR A 240 8.19 -18.47 12.67
C THR A 240 8.00 -16.96 12.62
N VAL A 241 8.76 -16.28 11.75
CA VAL A 241 8.53 -14.87 11.37
C VAL A 241 8.00 -14.81 9.95
N VAL A 242 6.96 -14.02 9.72
CA VAL A 242 6.45 -13.69 8.38
C VAL A 242 6.99 -12.34 7.96
N PHE A 243 7.76 -12.30 6.88
CA PHE A 243 8.20 -11.08 6.24
C PHE A 243 7.22 -10.70 5.14
N ASN A 244 6.73 -9.46 5.16
CA ASN A 244 5.81 -8.92 4.18
C ASN A 244 6.47 -7.79 3.40
N LEU A 245 6.23 -7.77 2.09
CA LEU A 245 6.73 -6.78 1.16
C LEU A 245 5.64 -5.75 0.86
N GLY A 246 5.87 -4.52 1.33
CA GLY A 246 5.15 -3.34 0.88
C GLY A 246 5.77 -2.84 -0.42
N ILE A 247 4.94 -2.67 -1.46
CA ILE A 247 5.36 -2.18 -2.78
C ILE A 247 4.60 -0.89 -3.05
N ALA A 248 5.32 0.19 -3.36
CA ALA A 248 4.74 1.45 -3.82
C ALA A 248 5.18 1.76 -5.25
N GLY A 249 4.47 2.68 -5.91
CA GLY A 249 4.64 3.00 -7.35
C GLY A 249 3.51 2.42 -8.20
N ALA A 250 2.27 2.85 -7.89
CA ALA A 250 0.97 2.30 -8.32
C ALA A 250 0.71 2.14 -9.83
N ASP A 251 1.64 2.59 -10.67
CA ASP A 251 1.55 2.56 -12.13
C ASP A 251 2.47 1.51 -12.77
N THR A 252 3.11 0.67 -11.95
CA THR A 252 3.95 -0.44 -12.37
C THR A 252 3.27 -1.77 -12.11
N ARG A 253 3.37 -2.70 -13.06
CA ARG A 253 2.94 -4.08 -12.84
C ARG A 253 4.17 -4.89 -12.49
N ILE A 254 4.20 -5.47 -11.30
CA ILE A 254 5.30 -6.35 -10.90
C ILE A 254 5.14 -7.70 -11.59
N VAL A 255 6.21 -8.17 -12.23
CA VAL A 255 6.23 -9.45 -12.98
C VAL A 255 7.15 -10.49 -12.34
N LYS A 256 8.07 -10.08 -11.47
CA LYS A 256 9.01 -10.98 -10.80
C LYS A 256 9.24 -10.57 -9.34
N TYR A 257 9.35 -11.56 -8.47
CA TYR A 257 9.63 -11.42 -7.03
C TYR A 257 10.78 -12.37 -6.65
N GLU A 258 11.76 -11.86 -5.92
CA GLU A 258 12.93 -12.60 -5.46
C GLU A 258 13.18 -12.28 -3.99
N TRP A 259 13.56 -13.29 -3.21
CA TRP A 259 13.83 -13.17 -1.78
C TRP A 259 15.19 -13.77 -1.44
N SER A 260 15.80 -13.22 -0.39
CA SER A 260 17.05 -13.68 0.22
C SER A 260 16.77 -13.85 1.72
N LEU A 261 17.04 -15.04 2.25
CA LEU A 261 16.83 -15.36 3.66
C LEU A 261 18.17 -15.77 4.28
N GLY A 262 18.53 -15.16 5.41
CA GLY A 262 19.75 -15.53 6.15
C GLY A 262 21.04 -15.26 5.37
N GLY A 263 21.05 -14.28 4.46
CA GLY A 263 22.22 -13.94 3.64
C GLY A 263 22.44 -14.86 2.43
N ALA A 264 21.53 -15.78 2.13
CA ALA A 264 21.55 -16.54 0.89
C ALA A 264 21.42 -15.63 -0.34
N PRO A 265 21.90 -16.02 -1.54
CA PRO A 265 21.64 -15.26 -2.76
C PRO A 265 20.14 -15.04 -2.99
N LEU A 266 19.79 -13.91 -3.61
CA LEU A 266 18.41 -13.67 -4.07
C LEU A 266 17.99 -14.82 -5.00
N ALA A 267 16.92 -15.50 -4.64
CA ALA A 267 16.33 -16.58 -5.42
C ALA A 267 14.85 -16.29 -5.67
N GLU A 268 14.37 -16.68 -6.84
CA GLU A 268 12.95 -16.65 -7.14
C GLU A 268 12.25 -17.74 -6.31
N ILE A 269 11.31 -17.34 -5.46
CA ILE A 269 10.49 -18.30 -4.72
C ILE A 269 9.34 -18.70 -5.66
N PRO A 270 9.08 -20.01 -5.87
CA PRO A 270 7.96 -20.46 -6.70
C PRO A 270 6.62 -19.94 -6.15
N GLY A 271 5.94 -19.12 -6.96
CA GLY A 271 4.68 -18.46 -6.58
C GLY A 271 4.89 -17.00 -6.26
N VAL A 272 4.13 -16.14 -6.93
CA VAL A 272 4.14 -14.68 -6.72
C VAL A 272 3.60 -14.37 -5.32
N THR A 273 4.46 -14.30 -4.31
CA THR A 273 4.05 -13.95 -2.95
C THR A 273 4.74 -12.69 -2.45
N THR A 274 3.92 -11.75 -1.98
CA THR A 274 4.35 -10.55 -1.25
C THR A 274 4.79 -10.89 0.19
N SER A 275 4.85 -12.15 0.56
CA SER A 275 5.29 -12.59 1.87
C SER A 275 6.09 -13.90 1.80
N VAL A 276 6.98 -14.07 2.77
CA VAL A 276 7.76 -15.28 2.98
C VAL A 276 7.89 -15.55 4.48
N SER A 277 7.85 -16.83 4.86
CA SER A 277 8.00 -17.27 6.24
C SER A 277 9.38 -17.89 6.46
N GLN A 278 10.00 -17.59 7.60
CA GLN A 278 11.28 -18.16 7.99
C GLN A 278 11.23 -18.59 9.45
N GLU A 279 11.68 -19.81 9.74
CA GLU A 279 11.96 -20.24 11.11
C GLU A 279 13.23 -19.57 11.62
N ILE A 280 13.11 -18.87 12.72
CA ILE A 280 14.19 -18.19 13.42
C ILE A 280 14.55 -19.04 14.63
N GLY A 281 15.76 -19.59 14.68
CA GLY A 281 16.14 -20.61 15.67
C GLY A 281 16.62 -20.02 17.00
N THR A 282 17.78 -19.35 17.01
CA THR A 282 18.36 -18.77 18.23
C THR A 282 19.04 -17.41 17.95
N GLN A 283 19.52 -16.76 19.02
CA GLN A 283 20.05 -15.40 19.06
C GLN A 283 20.96 -15.07 17.86
N GLY A 284 20.60 -14.04 17.10
CA GLY A 284 21.34 -13.67 15.89
C GLY A 284 20.62 -12.61 15.07
N GLU A 285 21.37 -11.99 14.17
CA GLU A 285 20.86 -11.07 13.15
C GLU A 285 20.61 -11.86 11.87
N TYR A 286 19.38 -11.79 11.36
CA TYR A 286 18.93 -12.46 10.16
C TYR A 286 18.71 -11.39 9.10
N LEU A 287 19.54 -11.41 8.06
CA LEU A 287 19.37 -10.52 6.92
C LEU A 287 18.32 -11.10 5.97
N VAL A 288 17.30 -10.30 5.71
CA VAL A 288 16.24 -10.60 4.74
C VAL A 288 16.34 -9.60 3.61
N GLY A 289 16.57 -10.07 2.40
CA GLY A 289 16.55 -9.27 1.18
C GLY A 289 15.31 -9.57 0.35
N ALA A 290 14.82 -8.58 -0.37
CA ALA A 290 13.80 -8.76 -1.40
C ALA A 290 14.18 -7.94 -2.63
N ARG A 291 13.91 -8.48 -3.82
CA ARG A 291 13.99 -7.79 -5.09
C ARG A 291 12.70 -8.00 -5.88
N VAL A 292 12.21 -6.95 -6.52
CA VAL A 292 11.12 -7.06 -7.49
C VAL A 292 11.57 -6.57 -8.85
N THR A 293 10.99 -7.11 -9.92
CA THR A 293 11.13 -6.58 -11.28
C THR A 293 9.76 -6.19 -11.82
N ASP A 294 9.64 -4.98 -12.36
CA ASP A 294 8.42 -4.53 -13.03
C ASP A 294 8.33 -4.99 -14.50
N ASP A 295 7.18 -4.78 -15.12
CA ASP A 295 6.89 -5.12 -16.51
C ASP A 295 7.69 -4.30 -17.53
N LEU A 296 8.45 -3.31 -17.07
CA LEU A 296 9.40 -2.53 -17.85
C LEU A 296 10.87 -2.94 -17.56
N GLY A 297 11.08 -4.03 -16.82
CA GLY A 297 12.40 -4.57 -16.51
C GLY A 297 13.18 -3.84 -15.42
N ARG A 298 12.57 -2.88 -14.70
CA ARG A 298 13.24 -2.16 -13.61
C ARG A 298 13.19 -2.97 -12.34
N THR A 299 14.30 -2.95 -11.62
CA THR A 299 14.41 -3.62 -10.34
C THR A 299 14.36 -2.64 -9.17
N ALA A 300 13.81 -3.11 -8.06
CA ALA A 300 13.95 -2.45 -6.76
C ALA A 300 14.32 -3.50 -5.73
N GLU A 301 15.17 -3.10 -4.78
CA GLU A 301 15.66 -3.98 -3.72
C GLU A 301 15.37 -3.35 -2.35
N ALA A 302 15.09 -4.19 -1.36
CA ALA A 302 15.01 -3.81 0.04
C ALA A 302 15.69 -4.88 0.90
N SER A 303 16.22 -4.45 2.05
CA SER A 303 16.80 -5.34 3.04
C SER A 303 16.32 -4.98 4.44
N LEU A 304 16.05 -5.99 5.26
CA LEU A 304 15.71 -5.87 6.66
C LEU A 304 16.66 -6.76 7.48
N ALA A 305 17.30 -6.15 8.47
CA ALA A 305 18.00 -6.88 9.52
C ALA A 305 17.01 -7.19 10.65
N TYR A 306 16.68 -8.47 10.81
CA TYR A 306 15.80 -8.96 11.84
C TYR A 306 16.60 -9.54 13.01
N ARG A 307 16.36 -9.07 14.24
CA ARG A 307 17.02 -9.65 15.43
C ARG A 307 16.09 -10.63 16.12
N GLY A 308 16.51 -11.89 16.17
CA GLY A 308 15.96 -12.83 17.13
C GLY A 308 16.52 -12.48 18.51
N GLU A 309 15.68 -11.95 19.40
CA GLU A 309 16.08 -11.78 20.79
C GLU A 309 16.18 -13.18 21.39
N GLY A 310 17.40 -13.56 21.75
CA GLY A 310 17.62 -14.77 22.51
C GLY A 310 16.75 -14.71 23.75
N SER A 311 15.90 -15.72 23.94
CA SER A 311 15.44 -16.06 25.29
C SER A 311 16.71 -16.32 26.09
N SER A 312 17.22 -15.30 26.78
CA SER A 312 18.18 -15.49 27.83
C SER A 312 17.47 -16.43 28.78
N GLY A 313 17.88 -17.70 28.80
CA GLY A 313 17.39 -18.68 29.75
C GLY A 313 17.53 -18.08 31.13
N SER A 314 16.43 -17.52 31.65
CA SER A 314 16.48 -16.77 32.89
C SER A 314 16.54 -17.81 33.99
N GLY A 315 17.76 -18.21 34.32
CA GLY A 315 18.09 -18.76 35.63
C GLY A 315 17.88 -17.66 36.68
N GLY A 316 16.66 -17.14 36.82
CA GLY A 316 16.29 -16.14 37.81
C GLY A 316 15.48 -16.72 38.95
N CYS A 317 15.69 -16.21 40.17
CA CYS A 317 14.80 -16.49 41.29
C CYS A 317 13.49 -15.73 41.05
N PHE A 318 12.51 -16.37 40.39
CA PHE A 318 11.25 -15.75 39.98
C PHE A 318 10.50 -15.10 41.15
N ILE A 319 10.35 -15.81 42.27
CA ILE A 319 9.65 -15.30 43.46
C ILE A 319 10.44 -14.14 44.11
N ALA A 320 11.77 -14.23 44.18
CA ALA A 320 12.58 -13.17 44.76
C ALA A 320 12.59 -11.90 43.87
N THR A 321 12.58 -12.08 42.54
CA THR A 321 12.48 -10.98 41.58
C THR A 321 11.11 -10.30 41.66
N ALA A 322 10.03 -11.09 41.75
CA ALA A 322 8.68 -10.57 41.97
C ALA A 322 8.52 -9.84 43.31
N ALA A 323 9.19 -10.32 44.37
CA ALA A 323 9.17 -9.71 45.69
C ALA A 323 10.00 -8.41 45.74
N TYR A 324 11.26 -8.41 45.28
CA TYR A 324 12.17 -7.25 45.39
C TYR A 324 12.11 -6.29 44.19
N GLY A 325 11.31 -6.60 43.16
CA GLY A 325 10.99 -5.72 42.04
C GLY A 325 12.07 -5.60 40.97
N SER A 326 13.26 -6.16 41.17
CA SER A 326 14.33 -6.18 40.18
C SER A 326 15.22 -7.41 40.29
N TYR A 327 15.62 -7.94 39.14
CA TYR A 327 16.57 -9.06 39.02
C TYR A 327 17.97 -8.72 39.57
N LEU A 328 18.32 -7.42 39.54
CA LEU A 328 19.62 -6.89 39.99
C LEU A 328 19.60 -6.46 41.46
N HIS A 329 18.50 -6.67 42.18
CA HIS A 329 18.42 -6.28 43.58
C HIS A 329 19.47 -7.04 44.43
N PRO A 330 20.23 -6.37 45.32
CA PRO A 330 21.34 -7.00 46.07
C PRO A 330 20.96 -8.31 46.79
N LYS A 331 19.78 -8.32 47.44
CA LYS A 331 19.22 -9.51 48.11
C LYS A 331 18.87 -10.67 47.15
N VAL A 332 18.44 -10.36 45.92
CA VAL A 332 18.23 -11.38 44.87
C VAL A 332 19.57 -11.94 44.41
N GLY A 333 20.60 -11.10 44.35
CA GLY A 333 21.98 -11.53 44.09
C GLY A 333 22.54 -12.52 45.10
N VAL A 334 22.21 -12.38 46.39
CA VAL A 334 22.61 -13.34 47.45
C VAL A 334 21.98 -14.71 47.22
N LEU A 335 20.66 -14.75 46.99
CA LEU A 335 19.94 -16.00 46.74
C LEU A 335 20.41 -16.71 45.47
N ARG A 336 20.75 -15.93 44.42
CA ARG A 336 21.36 -16.46 43.19
C ARG A 336 22.71 -17.11 43.47
N ARG A 337 23.61 -16.42 44.19
CA ARG A 337 24.92 -16.98 44.57
C ARG A 337 24.79 -18.24 45.42
N PHE A 338 23.83 -18.29 46.34
CA PHE A 338 23.55 -19.49 47.12
C PHE A 338 23.08 -20.66 46.26
N ARG A 339 22.14 -20.42 45.33
CA ARG A 339 21.73 -21.43 44.34
C ARG A 339 22.93 -21.94 43.55
N ASP A 340 23.72 -21.03 43.00
CA ASP A 340 24.79 -21.36 42.06
C ASP A 340 25.97 -22.07 42.74
N ARG A 341 26.33 -21.67 43.98
CA ARG A 341 27.50 -22.22 44.69
C ARG A 341 27.16 -23.42 45.57
N VAL A 342 25.96 -23.47 46.14
CA VAL A 342 25.59 -24.48 47.14
C VAL A 342 24.59 -25.50 46.57
N LEU A 343 23.47 -25.03 46.01
CA LEU A 343 22.43 -25.96 45.53
C LEU A 343 22.86 -26.69 44.26
N MET A 344 23.48 -26.01 43.30
CA MET A 344 23.95 -26.65 42.07
C MET A 344 25.15 -27.59 42.29
N GLY A 345 25.88 -27.43 43.40
CA GLY A 345 27.00 -28.29 43.79
C GLY A 345 26.59 -29.66 44.34
N SER A 346 25.29 -29.92 44.53
CA SER A 346 24.78 -31.19 45.05
C SER A 346 23.66 -31.75 44.17
N SER A 347 23.57 -33.08 44.03
CA SER A 347 22.51 -33.72 43.25
C SER A 347 21.09 -33.45 43.79
N PRO A 348 20.85 -33.46 45.12
CA PRO A 348 19.56 -33.05 45.68
C PRO A 348 19.23 -31.58 45.42
N GLY A 349 20.22 -30.68 45.45
CA GLY A 349 20.00 -29.26 45.20
C GLY A 349 19.62 -28.96 43.74
N ARG A 350 20.17 -29.70 42.76
CA ARG A 350 19.76 -29.60 41.35
C ARG A 350 18.31 -30.02 41.12
N LEU A 351 17.84 -31.08 41.79
CA LEU A 351 16.43 -31.51 41.74
C LEU A 351 15.48 -30.47 42.35
N PHE A 352 15.87 -29.86 43.48
CA PHE A 352 15.11 -28.78 44.08
C PHE A 352 15.01 -27.55 43.17
N VAL A 353 16.13 -27.17 42.56
CA VAL A 353 16.18 -26.06 41.59
C VAL A 353 15.26 -26.38 40.42
N ASP A 354 15.37 -27.54 39.79
CA ASP A 354 14.50 -27.91 38.68
C ASP A 354 13.01 -27.88 39.04
N TRP A 355 12.63 -28.43 40.21
CA TRP A 355 11.25 -28.33 40.71
C TRP A 355 10.79 -26.88 40.90
N TYR A 356 11.66 -26.03 41.47
CA TYR A 356 11.39 -24.61 41.64
C TYR A 356 11.16 -23.91 40.29
N TYR A 357 11.99 -24.18 39.28
CA TYR A 357 11.85 -23.58 37.95
C TYR A 357 10.56 -23.97 37.23
N ARG A 358 10.06 -25.20 37.46
CA ARG A 358 8.81 -25.66 36.86
C ARG A 358 7.55 -25.05 37.50
N HIS A 359 7.56 -24.80 38.81
CA HIS A 359 6.35 -24.43 39.56
C HIS A 359 6.29 -22.96 40.00
N SER A 360 7.44 -22.29 40.12
CA SER A 360 7.50 -20.90 40.62
C SER A 360 7.06 -19.79 39.66
N PRO A 361 7.08 -19.92 38.30
CA PRO A 361 6.71 -18.82 37.40
C PRO A 361 5.26 -18.33 37.57
N ALA A 362 4.30 -19.26 37.66
CA ALA A 362 2.88 -18.93 37.86
C ALA A 362 2.64 -18.22 39.20
N LEU A 363 3.29 -18.71 40.27
CA LEU A 363 3.21 -18.10 41.60
C LEU A 363 3.87 -16.71 41.63
N ALA A 364 5.01 -16.54 40.96
CA ALA A 364 5.69 -15.26 40.87
C ALA A 364 4.86 -14.21 40.10
N ALA A 365 4.12 -14.62 39.06
CA ALA A 365 3.21 -13.73 38.34
C ALA A 365 2.06 -13.22 39.22
N ILE A 366 1.56 -14.05 40.14
CA ILE A 366 0.52 -13.66 41.11
C ILE A 366 1.10 -12.70 42.17
N ILE A 367 2.26 -13.03 42.74
CA ILE A 367 2.95 -12.19 43.73
C ILE A 367 3.31 -10.83 43.14
N ALA A 368 3.75 -10.79 41.87
CA ALA A 368 4.09 -9.56 41.17
C ALA A 368 2.89 -8.64 40.91
N ARG A 369 1.64 -9.06 41.14
CA ARG A 369 0.45 -8.23 40.93
C ARG A 369 -0.18 -7.70 42.22
N HIS A 370 0.25 -8.19 43.39
CA HIS A 370 -0.34 -7.83 44.68
C HIS A 370 0.70 -7.35 45.69
N ASP A 371 0.60 -6.09 46.11
CA ASP A 371 1.54 -5.48 47.06
C ASP A 371 1.63 -6.22 48.40
N CYS A 372 0.49 -6.68 48.94
CA CYS A 372 0.47 -7.48 50.16
C CYS A 372 1.26 -8.79 50.04
N LEU A 373 1.18 -9.47 48.88
CA LEU A 373 1.93 -10.70 48.63
C LEU A 373 3.42 -10.42 48.43
N ARG A 374 3.80 -9.27 47.86
CA ARG A 374 5.21 -8.86 47.79
C ARG A 374 5.78 -8.62 49.18
N VAL A 375 5.04 -7.95 50.07
CA VAL A 375 5.47 -7.72 51.46
C VAL A 375 5.61 -9.05 52.21
N LEU A 376 4.64 -9.95 52.07
CA LEU A 376 4.72 -11.29 52.67
C LEU A 376 5.91 -12.09 52.14
N ALA A 377 6.14 -12.09 50.82
CA ALA A 377 7.29 -12.75 50.22
C ALA A 377 8.62 -12.15 50.70
N ARG A 378 8.71 -10.82 50.87
CA ARG A 378 9.89 -10.16 51.46
C ARG A 378 10.07 -10.57 52.92
N LEU A 379 9.01 -10.64 53.72
CA LEU A 379 9.06 -11.06 55.13
C LEU A 379 9.61 -12.50 55.26
N LEU A 380 9.19 -13.41 54.38
CA LEU A 380 9.65 -14.80 54.38
C LEU A 380 11.09 -14.96 53.86
N LEU A 381 11.48 -14.19 52.83
CA LEU A 381 12.80 -14.29 52.22
C LEU A 381 13.89 -13.56 52.99
N THR A 382 13.57 -12.48 53.71
CA THR A 382 14.55 -11.65 54.42
C THR A 382 15.37 -12.41 55.50
N PRO A 383 14.81 -13.27 56.38
CA PRO A 383 15.61 -14.02 57.34
C PRO A 383 16.55 -15.02 56.66
N VAL A 384 16.13 -15.61 55.53
CA VAL A 384 16.98 -16.51 54.73
C VAL A 384 18.14 -15.73 54.10
N VAL A 385 17.87 -14.56 53.51
CA VAL A 385 18.91 -13.70 52.95
C VAL A 385 19.92 -13.29 54.02
N PHE A 386 19.45 -12.88 55.20
CA PHE A 386 20.32 -12.46 56.30
C PHE A 386 21.19 -13.60 56.83
N ALA A 387 20.63 -14.81 56.97
CA ALA A 387 21.38 -16.01 57.35
C ALA A 387 22.46 -16.39 56.33
N LEU A 388 22.24 -16.08 55.04
CA LEU A 388 23.21 -16.32 53.97
C LEU A 388 24.27 -15.22 53.83
N GLU A 389 23.99 -14.00 54.30
CA GLU A 389 24.95 -12.89 54.31
C GLU A 389 25.93 -12.95 55.49
N ALA A 390 25.56 -13.59 56.60
CA ALA A 390 26.39 -13.66 57.81
C ALA A 390 26.56 -15.11 58.33
N PRO A 391 27.60 -15.86 57.92
CA PRO A 391 27.91 -17.17 58.49
C PRO A 391 28.56 -17.05 59.89
N PHE A 392 27.71 -16.71 60.88
CA PHE A 392 27.87 -16.69 62.35
C PHE A 392 28.96 -15.78 62.98
N PRO A 393 28.74 -15.27 64.22
CA PRO A 393 27.78 -15.67 65.26
C PRO A 393 26.52 -14.79 65.25
N THR A 394 25.29 -15.31 65.33
CA THR A 394 24.67 -15.73 66.59
C THR A 394 23.71 -16.92 66.44
N LEU A 395 24.10 -18.07 67.02
CA LEU A 395 23.20 -19.10 67.55
C LEU A 395 22.58 -18.66 68.90
N SER A 396 22.58 -17.36 69.21
CA SER A 396 22.37 -16.82 70.57
C SER A 396 21.09 -15.99 70.75
N LEU A 397 20.26 -15.80 69.71
CA LEU A 397 19.03 -14.98 69.80
C LEU A 397 17.71 -15.73 69.60
N LEU A 398 17.75 -17.04 69.33
CA LEU A 398 16.56 -17.91 69.42
C LEU A 398 16.32 -18.46 70.85
N GLY A 399 17.29 -18.32 71.76
CA GLY A 399 17.17 -18.72 73.17
C GLY A 399 16.59 -17.64 74.10
N PHE A 400 16.65 -16.36 73.73
CA PHE A 400 16.19 -15.26 74.59
C PHE A 400 14.71 -14.89 74.41
N SER A 401 14.09 -15.19 73.26
CA SER A 401 12.66 -14.94 73.04
C SER A 401 11.73 -15.98 73.67
N LEU A 402 12.24 -17.15 74.08
CA LEU A 402 11.47 -18.17 74.81
C LEU A 402 11.57 -18.04 76.34
N PHE A 403 12.58 -17.34 76.88
CA PHE A 403 12.71 -17.11 78.34
C PHE A 403 11.97 -15.86 78.84
N SER A 404 11.83 -14.82 78.00
CA SER A 404 11.09 -13.60 78.38
C SER A 404 9.56 -13.77 78.35
N ALA A 405 9.04 -14.76 77.61
CA ALA A 405 7.60 -15.06 77.58
C ALA A 405 7.12 -15.85 78.82
N ALA A 406 7.99 -16.64 79.46
CA ALA A 406 7.66 -17.38 80.69
C ALA A 406 7.73 -16.49 81.96
N ALA A 407 8.53 -15.42 81.95
CA ALA A 407 8.63 -14.48 83.07
C ALA A 407 7.49 -13.43 83.09
N ALA A 408 6.92 -13.07 81.93
CA ALA A 408 5.85 -12.08 81.82
C ALA A 408 4.45 -12.61 82.22
N ILE A 409 4.26 -13.92 82.33
CA ILE A 409 2.98 -14.53 82.74
C ILE A 409 2.85 -14.64 84.28
N ARG A 410 3.93 -14.38 85.05
CA ARG A 410 3.91 -14.56 86.52
C ARG A 410 3.90 -13.28 87.36
N SER A 411 4.02 -12.07 86.80
CA SER A 411 3.95 -10.83 87.60
C SER A 411 3.30 -9.66 86.87
N ARG A 412 1.96 -9.57 86.97
CA ARG A 412 1.22 -8.33 87.29
C ARG A 412 -0.29 -8.59 87.24
N LYS A 413 -0.78 -9.18 88.33
CA LYS A 413 -2.06 -8.77 88.91
C LYS A 413 -1.86 -7.38 89.52
N ARG A 414 -2.92 -6.55 89.45
CA ARG A 414 -3.28 -5.39 90.29
C ARG A 414 -2.95 -3.95 89.79
N LEU A 415 -4.05 -3.31 89.36
CA LEU A 415 -4.61 -1.99 89.80
C LEU A 415 -4.33 -0.70 88.97
N HIS A 416 -5.47 -0.04 88.68
CA HIS A 416 -5.85 1.29 88.15
C HIS A 416 -5.18 2.53 88.82
N PRO A 417 -5.50 3.83 88.51
CA PRO A 417 -6.50 4.48 87.60
C PRO A 417 -5.82 5.52 86.63
N CYS A 418 -6.43 6.33 85.76
CA CYS A 418 -7.72 7.01 85.60
C CYS A 418 -8.19 6.94 84.13
#